data_AF-A0A7J8W6R5-F1
#
_entry.id   AF-A0A7J8W6R5-F1
#
_cell.length_a   1.000
_cell.length_b   1.000
_cell.length_c   1.000
_cell.angle_alpha   90.00
_cell.angle_beta   90.00
_cell.angle_gamma   90.00
#
_symmetry.space_group_name_H-M   'P 1'
#
loop_
_entity.id
_entity.type
_entity.pdbx_description
1 polymer ?
#
loop_
_entity_poly.entity_id
_entity_poly.type
_entity_poly.pdbx_seq_one_letter_code
_entity_poly.pdbx_strand_id
1 'polypeptide(L)'
;MACSATDGVVDNRLFSTKKISVLLDDNTYLLWRQQVLLALKAYKLHGFLDEQQVPPTQFISDGDGGLRANPEFERFEQQDSALASWLLSSISQTILPHLIGMDTSAKIWNAIVTLYGSKTTSKLMFYRRSLHSQRKGDMSMKEFLIKVKSCCDNLASCGEVISEHEHVTAILNGLPSEYESVISIVTASQVPYTVQGVTSMLLDTECNTPYPFPSPE
;
A
#
# COMPACT_ATOMS: atom_id res chain seq x y z
N MET A 1 50.94 -8.38 -15.99
CA MET A 1 49.68 -8.08 -16.69
C MET A 1 48.63 -7.76 -15.64
N ALA A 2 48.30 -6.47 -15.51
CA ALA A 2 47.39 -5.98 -14.48
C ALA A 2 45.95 -6.34 -14.88
N CYS A 3 45.24 -7.00 -13.95
CA CYS A 3 43.82 -7.26 -14.05
C CYS A 3 43.12 -5.94 -13.66
N SER A 4 42.58 -5.22 -14.65
CA SER A 4 41.77 -4.02 -14.40
C SER A 4 40.41 -4.46 -13.87
N ALA A 5 40.21 -4.32 -12.56
CA ALA A 5 38.90 -4.40 -11.95
C ALA A 5 38.05 -3.23 -12.47
N THR A 6 37.00 -3.54 -13.22
CA THR A 6 35.95 -2.59 -13.57
C THR A 6 35.12 -2.35 -12.31
N ASP A 7 35.56 -1.37 -11.53
CA ASP A 7 34.99 -1.04 -10.23
C ASP A 7 33.80 -0.08 -10.38
N GLY A 8 32.63 -0.53 -9.91
CA GLY A 8 31.62 0.35 -9.30
C GLY A 8 30.60 1.09 -10.18
N VAL A 9 30.65 1.05 -11.52
CA VAL A 9 29.56 1.65 -12.31
C VAL A 9 28.37 0.69 -12.32
N VAL A 10 27.27 1.09 -11.68
CA VAL A 10 25.98 0.41 -11.84
C VAL A 10 25.64 0.43 -13.33
N ASP A 11 25.77 -0.75 -13.95
CA ASP A 11 25.51 -1.00 -15.36
C ASP A 11 24.17 -0.37 -15.75
N ASN A 12 24.11 0.47 -16.80
CA ASN A 12 22.89 1.07 -17.35
C ASN A 12 21.77 0.04 -17.66
N ARG A 13 22.11 -1.25 -17.63
CA ARG A 13 21.18 -2.39 -17.68
C ARG A 13 20.26 -2.51 -16.45
N LEU A 14 20.57 -1.90 -15.31
CA LEU A 14 19.81 -2.02 -14.06
C LEU A 14 18.36 -1.53 -14.20
N PHE A 15 18.19 -0.36 -14.81
CA PHE A 15 16.89 0.30 -14.99
C PHE A 15 16.17 -0.15 -16.26
N SER A 16 16.88 -0.83 -17.15
CA SER A 16 16.32 -1.40 -18.39
C SER A 16 15.74 -2.81 -18.17
N THR A 17 16.24 -3.57 -17.18
CA THR A 17 15.90 -4.99 -16.99
C THR A 17 14.84 -5.28 -15.92
N LYS A 18 14.68 -4.41 -14.91
CA LYS A 18 13.65 -4.57 -13.86
C LYS A 18 12.57 -3.50 -13.98
N LYS A 19 11.55 -3.78 -14.79
CA LYS A 19 10.34 -2.97 -14.87
C LYS A 19 9.54 -3.16 -13.59
N ILE A 20 9.34 -2.11 -12.81
CA ILE A 20 8.29 -2.12 -11.78
C ILE A 20 7.00 -2.38 -12.55
N SER A 21 6.34 -3.50 -12.26
CA SER A 21 5.16 -3.93 -13.02
C SER A 21 3.94 -3.05 -12.74
N VAL A 22 3.98 -2.28 -11.65
CA VAL A 22 2.90 -1.47 -11.13
C VAL A 22 3.30 -0.01 -11.17
N LEU A 23 2.52 0.83 -11.84
CA LEU A 23 2.69 2.28 -11.77
C LEU A 23 2.12 2.80 -10.46
N LEU A 24 2.81 3.74 -9.81
CA LEU A 24 2.29 4.44 -8.63
C LEU A 24 1.05 5.28 -9.01
N ASP A 25 -0.06 5.00 -8.36
CA ASP A 25 -1.28 5.79 -8.35
C ASP A 25 -1.91 5.79 -6.93
N ASP A 26 -3.11 6.35 -6.80
CA ASP A 26 -3.80 6.47 -5.52
C ASP A 26 -4.20 5.14 -4.85
N ASN A 27 -4.16 4.03 -5.58
CA ASN A 27 -4.58 2.71 -5.13
C ASN A 27 -3.42 1.70 -5.09
N THR A 28 -2.34 1.95 -5.83
CA THR A 28 -1.20 1.02 -5.93
C THR A 28 -0.03 1.38 -5.01
N TYR A 29 -0.09 2.52 -4.30
CA TYR A 29 1.03 3.05 -3.51
C TYR A 29 1.74 2.02 -2.64
N LEU A 30 1.03 1.21 -1.85
CA LEU A 30 1.67 0.26 -0.94
C LEU A 30 2.42 -0.86 -1.67
N LEU A 31 1.81 -1.39 -2.73
CA LEU A 31 2.43 -2.42 -3.56
C LEU A 31 3.64 -1.85 -4.32
N TRP A 32 3.48 -0.67 -4.92
CA TRP A 32 4.57 0.05 -5.57
C TRP A 32 5.73 0.31 -4.61
N ARG A 33 5.43 0.84 -3.41
CA ARG A 33 6.43 1.15 -2.37
C ARG A 33 7.19 -0.11 -1.96
N GLN A 34 6.49 -1.23 -1.78
CA GLN A 34 7.12 -2.51 -1.46
C GLN A 34 8.07 -2.97 -2.58
N GLN A 35 7.62 -2.93 -3.84
CA GLN A 35 8.45 -3.31 -5.00
C GLN A 35 9.70 -2.44 -5.13
N VAL A 36 9.56 -1.12 -4.98
CA VAL A 36 10.68 -0.17 -5.01
C VAL A 36 11.67 -0.49 -3.88
N LEU A 37 11.22 -0.61 -2.63
CA LEU A 37 12.12 -0.89 -1.50
C LEU A 37 12.86 -2.21 -1.66
N LEU A 38 12.19 -3.26 -2.16
CA LEU A 38 12.84 -4.55 -2.42
C LEU A 38 13.88 -4.45 -3.54
N ALA A 39 13.59 -3.69 -4.61
CA ALA A 39 14.55 -3.44 -5.67
C ALA A 39 15.79 -2.70 -5.14
N LEU A 40 15.61 -1.61 -4.40
CA LEU A 40 16.72 -0.83 -3.87
C LEU A 40 17.58 -1.60 -2.87
N LYS A 41 16.97 -2.43 -2.02
CA LYS A 41 17.70 -3.34 -1.14
C LYS A 41 18.55 -4.35 -1.92
N ALA A 42 18.01 -4.92 -3.00
CA ALA A 42 18.75 -5.87 -3.84
C ALA A 42 20.00 -5.26 -4.48
N TYR A 43 19.98 -3.96 -4.77
CA TYR A 43 21.10 -3.23 -5.40
C TYR A 43 21.91 -2.37 -4.42
N LYS A 44 21.64 -2.45 -3.10
CA LYS A 44 22.30 -1.64 -2.07
C LYS A 44 22.17 -0.13 -2.29
N LEU A 45 21.11 0.31 -2.97
CA LEU A 45 20.83 1.73 -3.26
C LEU A 45 19.96 2.41 -2.20
N HIS A 46 19.60 1.71 -1.13
CA HIS A 46 18.67 2.23 -0.13
C HIS A 46 19.15 3.53 0.54
N GLY A 47 20.48 3.72 0.65
CA GLY A 47 21.06 4.94 1.22
C GLY A 47 20.63 6.21 0.49
N PHE A 48 20.49 6.17 -0.84
CA PHE A 48 20.13 7.33 -1.66
C PHE A 48 18.74 7.89 -1.36
N LEU A 49 17.89 7.14 -0.65
CA LEU A 49 16.58 7.61 -0.22
C LEU A 49 16.63 8.47 1.06
N ASP A 50 17.76 8.48 1.75
CA ASP A 50 17.96 9.23 2.98
C ASP A 50 18.38 10.67 2.67
N GLU A 51 17.54 11.64 3.06
CA GLU A 51 17.86 13.07 2.93
C GLU A 51 19.07 13.48 3.79
N GLN A 52 19.45 12.67 4.79
CA GLN A 52 20.62 12.92 5.62
C GLN A 52 21.90 12.32 5.05
N GLN A 53 21.85 11.60 3.94
CA GLN A 53 23.05 11.11 3.29
C GLN A 53 23.90 12.29 2.81
N VAL A 54 25.09 12.45 3.39
CA VAL A 54 26.04 13.48 2.97
C VAL A 54 26.73 13.00 1.68
N PRO A 55 26.58 13.71 0.56
CA PRO A 55 27.28 13.37 -0.66
C PRO A 55 28.79 13.55 -0.48
N PRO A 56 29.63 12.81 -1.24
CA PRO A 56 31.06 13.05 -1.27
C PRO A 56 31.38 14.51 -1.63
N THR A 57 32.51 15.04 -1.18
CA THR A 57 32.90 16.41 -1.55
C THR A 57 33.14 16.50 -3.05
N GLN A 58 32.72 17.59 -3.69
CA GLN A 58 32.90 17.79 -5.14
C GLN A 58 34.38 17.85 -5.55
N PHE A 59 35.21 18.37 -4.66
CA PHE A 59 36.65 18.51 -4.88
C PHE A 59 37.42 17.84 -3.75
N ILE A 60 38.58 17.30 -4.09
CA ILE A 60 39.57 16.74 -3.16
C ILE A 60 40.92 17.41 -3.41
N SER A 61 41.74 17.54 -2.36
CA SER A 61 43.10 18.06 -2.51
C SER A 61 43.94 17.06 -3.30
N ASP A 62 44.69 17.59 -4.26
CA ASP A 62 45.79 16.90 -4.91
C ASP A 62 47.02 16.91 -4.00
N GLY A 63 47.94 15.95 -4.20
CA GLY A 63 49.17 15.84 -3.40
C GLY A 63 50.03 17.10 -3.39
N ASP A 64 49.85 17.96 -4.40
CA ASP A 64 50.54 19.24 -4.59
C ASP A 64 49.75 20.46 -4.08
N GLY A 65 48.65 20.26 -3.34
CA GLY A 65 47.82 21.34 -2.77
C GLY A 65 46.82 21.96 -3.75
N GLY A 66 46.72 21.47 -4.99
CA GLY A 66 45.66 21.82 -5.94
C GLY A 66 44.31 21.19 -5.57
N LEU A 67 43.21 21.68 -6.15
CA LEU A 67 41.89 21.04 -6.05
C LEU A 67 41.63 20.26 -7.34
N ARG A 68 41.22 18.99 -7.21
CA ARG A 68 40.77 18.14 -8.33
C ARG A 68 39.34 17.66 -8.09
N ALA A 69 38.60 17.40 -9.17
CA ALA A 69 37.26 16.82 -9.09
C ALA A 69 37.30 15.45 -8.40
N ASN A 70 36.30 15.18 -7.57
CA ASN A 70 36.18 13.92 -6.86
C ASN A 70 35.40 12.90 -7.72
N PRO A 71 36.05 11.82 -8.23
CA PRO A 71 35.36 10.81 -9.01
C PRO A 71 34.25 10.10 -8.22
N GLU A 72 34.33 10.08 -6.88
CA GLU A 72 33.27 9.51 -6.03
C GLU A 72 32.03 10.41 -5.98
N PHE A 73 32.19 11.74 -6.08
CA PHE A 73 31.06 12.65 -6.20
C PHE A 73 30.35 12.48 -7.55
N GLU A 74 31.10 12.40 -8.65
CA GLU A 74 30.53 12.17 -9.98
C GLU A 74 29.77 10.83 -10.06
N ARG A 75 30.33 9.76 -9.49
CA ARG A 75 29.65 8.46 -9.38
C ARG A 75 28.38 8.55 -8.56
N PHE A 76 28.43 9.22 -7.42
CA PHE A 76 27.26 9.43 -6.57
C PHE A 76 26.16 10.17 -7.31
N GLU A 77 26.49 11.29 -7.96
CA GLU A 77 25.53 12.11 -8.72
C GLU A 77 24.92 11.34 -9.89
N GLN A 78 25.73 10.59 -10.63
CA GLN A 78 25.26 9.74 -11.73
C GLN A 78 24.27 8.68 -11.23
N GLN A 79 24.57 8.05 -10.10
CA GLN A 79 23.75 6.98 -9.52
C GLN A 79 22.44 7.50 -8.93
N ASP A 80 22.49 8.65 -8.24
CA ASP A 80 21.30 9.34 -7.73
C ASP A 80 20.39 9.79 -8.88
N SER A 81 20.96 10.42 -9.91
CA SER A 81 20.22 10.88 -11.09
C SER A 81 19.53 9.74 -11.84
N ALA A 82 20.22 8.61 -12.00
CA ALA A 82 19.66 7.43 -12.65
C ALA A 82 18.53 6.81 -11.81
N LEU A 83 18.69 6.78 -10.49
CA LEU A 83 17.64 6.34 -9.57
C LEU A 83 16.43 7.27 -9.58
N ALA A 84 16.65 8.59 -9.56
CA ALA A 84 15.61 9.61 -9.67
C ALA A 84 14.81 9.44 -10.96
N SER A 85 15.50 9.30 -12.09
CA SER A 85 14.86 9.03 -13.39
C SER A 85 14.06 7.73 -13.39
N TRP A 86 14.56 6.67 -12.76
CA TRP A 86 13.84 5.40 -12.67
C TRP A 86 12.61 5.49 -11.77
N LEU A 87 12.71 6.17 -10.62
CA LEU A 87 11.57 6.43 -9.75
C LEU A 87 10.47 7.17 -10.52
N LEU A 88 10.80 8.28 -11.20
CA LEU A 88 9.85 9.03 -12.01
C LEU A 88 9.21 8.17 -13.11
N SER A 89 9.97 7.26 -13.74
CA SER A 89 9.43 6.35 -14.77
C SER A 89 8.39 5.35 -14.25
N SER A 90 8.38 5.11 -12.94
CA SER A 90 7.46 4.17 -12.27
C SER A 90 6.20 4.84 -11.71
N ILE A 91 5.98 6.12 -12.01
CA ILE A 91 4.91 6.94 -11.46
C ILE A 91 3.89 7.27 -12.55
N SER A 92 2.59 7.23 -12.21
CA SER A 92 1.55 7.59 -13.17
C SER A 92 1.61 9.07 -13.54
N GLN A 93 1.12 9.40 -14.74
CA GLN A 93 1.06 10.78 -15.24
C GLN A 93 0.19 11.70 -14.36
N THR A 94 -0.71 11.15 -13.55
CA THR A 94 -1.54 11.95 -12.64
C THR A 94 -0.76 12.46 -11.43
N ILE A 95 0.35 11.80 -11.07
CA ILE A 95 1.15 12.13 -9.88
C ILE A 95 2.43 12.90 -10.24
N LEU A 96 2.98 12.68 -11.44
CA LEU A 96 4.19 13.37 -11.92
C LEU A 96 4.18 14.90 -11.75
N PRO A 97 3.07 15.64 -11.98
CA PRO A 97 3.04 17.08 -11.77
C PRO A 97 3.40 17.54 -10.35
N HIS A 98 3.17 16.69 -9.34
CA HIS A 98 3.49 17.00 -7.93
C HIS A 98 4.99 16.86 -7.60
N LEU A 99 5.79 16.32 -8.53
CA LEU A 99 7.20 16.00 -8.34
C LEU A 99 8.13 16.91 -9.17
N ILE A 100 7.56 17.89 -9.88
CA ILE A 100 8.33 18.83 -10.70
C ILE A 100 9.30 19.63 -9.82
N GLY A 101 10.55 19.72 -10.26
CA GLY A 101 11.62 20.44 -9.54
C GLY A 101 12.34 19.60 -8.48
N MET A 102 11.95 18.35 -8.27
CA MET A 102 12.71 17.41 -7.45
C MET A 102 13.75 16.70 -8.32
N ASP A 103 15.01 16.96 -8.01
CA ASP A 103 16.20 16.59 -8.80
C ASP A 103 16.98 15.40 -8.22
N THR A 104 16.69 15.01 -6.97
CA THR A 104 17.37 13.90 -6.28
C THR A 104 16.40 12.79 -5.93
N SER A 105 16.90 11.57 -5.84
CA SER A 105 16.05 10.42 -5.53
C SER A 105 15.44 10.51 -4.13
N ALA A 106 16.18 11.05 -3.16
CA ALA A 106 15.71 11.34 -1.80
C ALA A 106 14.50 12.28 -1.80
N LYS A 107 14.57 13.45 -2.46
CA LYS A 107 13.47 14.41 -2.51
C LYS A 107 12.20 13.80 -3.11
N ILE A 108 12.36 13.09 -4.23
CA ILE A 108 11.24 12.43 -4.93
C ILE A 108 10.60 11.39 -4.01
N TRP A 109 11.41 10.52 -3.41
CA TRP A 109 10.92 9.47 -2.51
C TRP A 109 10.18 10.02 -1.30
N ASN A 110 10.75 11.00 -0.61
CA ASN A 110 10.16 11.58 0.60
C ASN A 110 8.90 12.38 0.31
N ALA A 111 8.83 13.08 -0.83
CA ALA A 111 7.60 13.73 -1.27
C ALA A 111 6.47 12.71 -1.49
N ILE A 112 6.75 11.59 -2.15
CA ILE A 112 5.79 10.50 -2.37
C ILE A 112 5.36 9.88 -1.05
N VAL A 113 6.31 9.56 -0.16
CA VAL A 113 6.02 8.99 1.16
C VAL A 113 5.15 9.93 2.00
N THR A 114 5.40 11.23 1.94
CA THR A 114 4.61 12.24 2.65
C THR A 114 3.20 12.37 2.07
N LEU A 115 3.09 12.49 0.73
CA LEU A 115 1.82 12.61 0.03
C LEU A 115 0.91 11.41 0.29
N TYR A 116 1.46 10.21 0.23
CA TYR A 116 0.69 8.99 0.38
C TYR A 116 0.57 8.51 1.82
N GLY A 117 1.51 8.81 2.70
CA GLY A 117 1.40 8.49 4.12
C GLY A 117 0.16 9.13 4.75
N SER A 118 -0.12 10.40 4.43
CA SER A 118 -1.32 11.10 4.89
C SER A 118 -2.61 10.54 4.28
N LYS A 119 -2.62 10.26 2.96
CA LYS A 119 -3.77 9.67 2.25
C LYS A 119 -4.10 8.26 2.74
N THR A 120 -3.10 7.38 2.89
CA THR A 120 -3.28 6.01 3.38
C THR A 120 -3.81 6.02 4.81
N THR A 121 -3.30 6.89 5.68
CA THR A 121 -3.81 7.02 7.06
C THR A 121 -5.28 7.47 7.07
N SER A 122 -5.63 8.46 6.24
CA SER A 122 -7.01 8.96 6.12
C SER A 122 -7.96 7.88 5.57
N LYS A 123 -7.55 7.17 4.52
CA LYS A 123 -8.32 6.06 3.93
C LYS A 123 -8.53 4.93 4.94
N LEU A 124 -7.48 4.55 5.66
CA LEU A 124 -7.54 3.53 6.71
C LEU A 124 -8.55 3.91 7.78
N MET A 125 -8.47 5.13 8.33
CA MET A 125 -9.43 5.61 9.33
C MET A 125 -10.87 5.64 8.78
N PHE A 126 -11.06 6.08 7.54
CA PHE A 126 -12.35 6.12 6.88
C PHE A 126 -12.96 4.72 6.74
N TYR A 127 -12.22 3.75 6.21
CA TYR A 127 -12.73 2.39 6.01
C TYR A 127 -12.92 1.66 7.34
N ARG A 128 -12.07 1.90 8.33
CA ARG A 128 -12.22 1.31 9.68
C ARG A 128 -13.49 1.84 10.36
N ARG A 129 -13.76 3.14 10.26
CA ARG A 129 -15.02 3.72 10.71
C ARG A 129 -16.20 3.14 9.93
N SER A 130 -16.08 3.07 8.61
CA SER A 130 -17.15 2.57 7.73
C SER A 130 -17.50 1.12 8.03
N LEU A 131 -16.51 0.27 8.32
CA LEU A 131 -16.69 -1.13 8.71
C LEU A 131 -17.55 -1.24 9.98
N HIS A 132 -17.20 -0.52 11.03
CA HIS A 132 -17.93 -0.57 12.30
C HIS A 132 -19.28 0.16 12.28
N SER A 133 -19.47 1.11 11.36
CA SER A 133 -20.75 1.79 11.16
C SER A 133 -21.67 1.10 10.16
N GLN A 134 -21.26 0.01 9.49
CA GLN A 134 -22.14 -0.72 8.59
C GLN A 134 -23.34 -1.26 9.36
N ARG A 135 -24.53 -1.10 8.78
CA ARG A 135 -25.78 -1.66 9.25
C ARG A 135 -26.49 -2.27 8.05
N LYS A 136 -27.16 -3.42 8.20
CA LYS A 136 -27.98 -4.02 7.14
C LYS A 136 -29.07 -3.05 6.69
N GLY A 137 -29.78 -2.45 7.65
CA GLY A 137 -30.92 -1.57 7.35
C GLY A 137 -31.92 -2.26 6.43
N ASP A 138 -32.38 -1.53 5.41
CA ASP A 138 -33.33 -2.02 4.39
C ASP A 138 -32.65 -2.78 3.24
N MET A 139 -31.33 -2.99 3.30
CA MET A 139 -30.61 -3.75 2.27
C MET A 139 -30.89 -5.25 2.40
N SER A 140 -30.80 -5.96 1.28
CA SER A 140 -30.72 -7.43 1.34
C SER A 140 -29.47 -7.88 2.08
N MET A 141 -29.51 -9.06 2.69
CA MET A 141 -28.37 -9.65 3.38
C MET A 141 -27.15 -9.74 2.44
N LYS A 142 -27.37 -10.11 1.18
CA LYS A 142 -26.32 -10.21 0.18
C LYS A 142 -25.63 -8.87 -0.07
N GLU A 143 -26.39 -7.78 -0.24
CA GLU A 143 -25.83 -6.44 -0.45
C GLU A 143 -25.07 -5.95 0.78
N PHE A 144 -25.60 -6.19 1.97
CA PHE A 144 -24.93 -5.86 3.23
C PHE A 144 -23.58 -6.57 3.35
N LEU A 145 -23.53 -7.89 3.11
CA LEU A 145 -22.29 -8.68 3.18
C LEU A 145 -21.26 -8.23 2.14
N ILE A 146 -21.68 -7.86 0.92
CA ILE A 146 -20.79 -7.30 -0.10
C ILE A 146 -20.19 -5.96 0.37
N LYS A 147 -20.97 -5.09 1.01
CA LYS A 147 -20.47 -3.82 1.55
C LYS A 147 -19.45 -4.01 2.67
N VAL A 148 -19.72 -4.92 3.62
CA VAL A 148 -18.78 -5.25 4.70
C VAL A 148 -17.47 -5.80 4.11
N LYS A 149 -17.57 -6.77 3.19
CA LYS A 149 -16.41 -7.32 2.50
C LYS A 149 -15.61 -6.25 1.76
N SER A 150 -16.28 -5.35 1.05
CA SER A 150 -15.61 -4.25 0.35
C SER A 150 -14.83 -3.34 1.31
N CYS A 151 -15.33 -3.08 2.52
CA CYS A 151 -14.58 -2.34 3.54
C CYS A 151 -13.31 -3.11 3.95
N CYS A 152 -13.42 -4.42 4.20
CA CYS A 152 -12.27 -5.28 4.53
C CYS A 152 -11.23 -5.32 3.41
N ASP A 153 -11.66 -5.47 2.15
CA ASP A 153 -10.79 -5.50 0.98
C ASP A 153 -10.04 -4.15 0.80
N ASN A 154 -10.72 -3.03 1.06
CA ASN A 154 -10.11 -1.70 1.03
C ASN A 154 -9.15 -1.44 2.20
N LEU A 155 -9.41 -2.00 3.38
CA LEU A 155 -8.45 -1.96 4.50
C LEU A 155 -7.21 -2.78 4.16
N ALA A 156 -7.39 -3.96 3.57
CA ALA A 156 -6.29 -4.80 3.11
C ALA A 156 -5.45 -4.11 2.03
N SER A 157 -6.07 -3.38 1.10
CA SER A 157 -5.35 -2.58 0.09
C SER A 157 -4.60 -1.40 0.69
N CYS A 158 -5.00 -0.93 1.88
CA CYS A 158 -4.29 0.04 2.71
C CYS A 158 -3.28 -0.61 3.66
N GLY A 159 -3.03 -1.92 3.55
CA GLY A 159 -2.03 -2.65 4.33
C GLY A 159 -2.51 -3.15 5.69
N GLU A 160 -3.81 -3.03 5.97
CA GLU A 160 -4.42 -3.52 7.21
C GLU A 160 -5.33 -4.71 6.92
N VAL A 161 -4.82 -5.92 7.20
CA VAL A 161 -5.58 -7.14 7.01
C VAL A 161 -6.48 -7.38 8.23
N ILE A 162 -7.79 -7.39 8.00
CA ILE A 162 -8.80 -7.66 9.03
C ILE A 162 -8.82 -9.14 9.37
N SER A 163 -8.76 -9.46 10.66
CA SER A 163 -8.83 -10.83 11.14
C SER A 163 -10.21 -11.45 10.87
N GLU A 164 -10.27 -12.77 10.74
CA GLU A 164 -11.55 -13.45 10.50
C GLU A 164 -12.57 -13.18 11.63
N HIS A 165 -12.10 -13.19 12.87
CA HIS A 165 -12.90 -12.84 14.05
C HIS A 165 -13.45 -11.40 14.00
N GLU A 166 -12.63 -10.43 13.64
CA GLU A 166 -13.06 -9.02 13.52
C GLU A 166 -14.05 -8.84 12.36
N HIS A 167 -13.85 -9.54 11.25
CA HIS A 167 -14.79 -9.54 10.13
C HIS A 167 -16.15 -10.10 10.56
N VAL A 168 -16.19 -11.26 11.22
CA VAL A 168 -17.43 -11.83 11.76
C VAL A 168 -18.09 -10.86 12.74
N THR A 169 -17.32 -10.27 13.66
CA THR A 169 -17.81 -9.29 14.63
C THR A 169 -18.43 -8.07 13.94
N ALA A 170 -17.82 -7.57 12.87
CA ALA A 170 -18.34 -6.44 12.10
C ALA A 170 -19.67 -6.78 11.40
N ILE A 171 -19.80 -8.01 10.89
CA ILE A 171 -21.06 -8.51 10.32
C ILE A 171 -22.15 -8.52 11.40
N LEU A 172 -21.90 -9.20 12.53
CA LEU A 172 -22.90 -9.37 13.59
C LEU A 172 -23.37 -8.04 14.17
N ASN A 173 -22.45 -7.10 14.42
CA ASN A 173 -22.78 -5.75 14.93
C ASN A 173 -23.60 -4.91 13.95
N GLY A 174 -23.63 -5.29 12.67
CA GLY A 174 -24.41 -4.62 11.64
C GLY A 174 -25.82 -5.17 11.48
N LEU A 175 -26.17 -6.27 12.15
CA LEU A 175 -27.45 -6.95 12.00
C LEU A 175 -28.56 -6.31 12.85
N PRO A 176 -29.80 -6.25 12.32
CA PRO A 176 -30.98 -5.86 13.07
C PRO A 176 -31.43 -6.98 14.03
N SER A 177 -32.33 -6.63 14.96
CA SER A 177 -32.80 -7.54 16.01
C SER A 177 -33.51 -8.81 15.50
N GLU A 178 -33.99 -8.81 14.25
CA GLU A 178 -34.58 -9.98 13.60
C GLU A 178 -33.59 -11.16 13.45
N TYR A 179 -32.28 -10.90 13.53
CA TYR A 179 -31.23 -11.93 13.47
C TYR A 179 -30.63 -12.28 14.86
N GLU A 180 -31.23 -11.85 15.97
CA GLU A 180 -30.71 -12.12 17.33
C GLU A 180 -30.47 -13.60 17.63
N SER A 181 -31.30 -14.48 17.08
CA SER A 181 -31.11 -15.94 17.21
C SER A 181 -29.78 -16.39 16.58
N VAL A 182 -29.45 -15.88 15.39
CA VAL A 182 -28.18 -16.15 14.71
C VAL A 182 -27.02 -15.54 15.47
N ILE A 183 -27.15 -14.29 15.92
CA ILE A 183 -26.11 -13.61 16.72
C ILE A 183 -25.79 -14.41 17.98
N SER A 184 -26.81 -14.89 18.69
CA SER A 184 -26.66 -15.70 19.91
C SER A 184 -25.97 -17.03 19.64
N ILE A 185 -26.36 -17.75 18.58
CA ILE A 185 -25.72 -19.02 18.18
C ILE A 185 -24.25 -18.79 17.86
N VAL A 186 -23.94 -17.76 17.08
CA VAL A 186 -22.57 -17.46 16.65
C VAL A 186 -21.69 -17.07 17.84
N THR A 187 -22.21 -16.24 18.73
CA THR A 187 -21.49 -15.74 19.92
C THR A 187 -21.29 -16.82 21.00
N ALA A 188 -22.25 -17.74 21.16
CA ALA A 188 -22.17 -18.81 22.16
C ALA A 188 -21.29 -20.00 21.74
N SER A 189 -20.88 -20.08 20.47
CA SER A 189 -20.04 -21.18 20.00
C SER A 189 -18.65 -21.15 20.60
N GLN A 190 -18.17 -22.33 20.99
CA GLN A 190 -16.79 -22.53 21.45
C GLN A 190 -15.78 -22.61 20.29
N VAL A 191 -16.26 -22.80 19.06
CA VAL A 191 -15.45 -22.85 17.85
C VAL A 191 -15.62 -21.53 17.08
N PRO A 192 -14.52 -20.83 16.73
CA PRO A 192 -14.59 -19.64 15.90
C PRO A 192 -15.30 -19.93 14.58
N TYR A 193 -16.34 -19.19 14.27
CA TYR A 193 -17.01 -19.29 12.98
C TYR A 193 -16.16 -18.68 11.88
N THR A 194 -16.20 -19.31 10.71
CA THR A 194 -15.60 -18.73 9.51
C THR A 194 -16.55 -17.69 8.91
N VAL A 195 -15.99 -16.70 8.20
CA VAL A 195 -16.80 -15.68 7.50
C VAL A 195 -17.75 -16.34 6.50
N GLN A 196 -17.31 -17.42 5.83
CA GLN A 196 -18.16 -18.19 4.93
C GLN A 196 -19.32 -18.88 5.65
N GLY A 197 -19.06 -19.52 6.80
CA GLY A 197 -20.11 -20.19 7.58
C GLY A 197 -21.18 -19.22 8.06
N VAL A 198 -20.78 -18.05 8.56
CA VAL A 198 -21.73 -16.99 8.98
C VAL A 198 -22.49 -16.44 7.78
N THR A 199 -21.82 -16.22 6.65
CA THR A 199 -22.46 -15.75 5.41
C THR A 199 -23.55 -16.70 4.94
N SER A 200 -23.27 -18.01 4.88
CA SER A 200 -24.27 -19.01 4.50
C SER A 200 -25.47 -19.03 5.44
N MET A 201 -25.22 -19.05 6.76
CA MET A 201 -26.28 -19.06 7.77
C MET A 201 -27.20 -17.85 7.66
N LEU A 202 -26.64 -16.65 7.42
CA LEU A 202 -27.41 -15.42 7.29
C LEU A 202 -28.27 -15.38 6.01
N LEU A 203 -27.72 -15.87 4.88
CA LEU A 203 -28.46 -15.97 3.63
C LEU A 203 -29.60 -16.98 3.72
N ASP A 204 -29.37 -18.13 4.35
CA ASP A 204 -30.39 -19.16 4.57
C ASP A 204 -31.51 -18.64 5.48
N THR A 205 -31.16 -17.82 6.48
CA THR A 205 -32.14 -17.20 7.38
C THR A 205 -33.05 -16.21 6.64
N GLU A 206 -32.49 -15.38 5.74
CA GLU A 206 -33.27 -14.43 4.93
C GLU A 206 -34.19 -15.14 3.92
N CYS A 207 -33.76 -16.27 3.33
CA CYS A 207 -34.62 -17.08 2.47
C CYS A 207 -35.80 -17.72 3.22
N ASN A 208 -35.63 -18.00 4.52
CA ASN A 208 -36.63 -18.68 5.35
C ASN A 208 -37.57 -17.74 6.10
N THR A 209 -37.36 -16.42 6.07
CA THR A 209 -38.33 -15.46 6.61
C THR A 209 -39.56 -15.38 5.69
N PRO A 210 -40.75 -15.80 6.13
CA PRO A 210 -41.95 -15.71 5.31
C PRO A 210 -42.33 -14.24 5.08
N TYR A 211 -42.59 -13.87 3.82
CA TYR A 211 -43.20 -12.59 3.46
C TYR A 211 -44.39 -12.31 4.40
N PRO A 212 -44.53 -11.08 4.95
CA PRO A 212 -45.75 -10.73 5.65
C PRO A 212 -46.89 -10.80 4.63
N PHE A 213 -47.85 -11.70 4.87
CA PHE A 213 -49.09 -11.74 4.11
C PHE A 213 -49.72 -10.34 4.11
N PRO A 214 -50.11 -9.79 2.94
CA PRO A 214 -50.85 -8.54 2.92
C PRO A 214 -52.15 -8.75 3.70
N SER A 215 -52.40 -7.86 4.67
CA SER A 215 -53.61 -7.89 5.47
C SER A 215 -54.83 -7.72 4.54
N PRO A 216 -55.85 -8.60 4.60
CA PRO A 216 -57.06 -8.38 3.84
C PRO A 216 -57.80 -7.15 4.42
N GLU A 217 -58.20 -6.24 3.54
CA GLU A 217 -59.07 -5.08 3.80
C GLU A 217 -60.43 -5.49 4.42
#